data_AF-G9K6W8-F1
#
_entry.id   AF-G9K6W8-F1
#
_cell.length_a   1.000
_cell.length_b   1.000
_cell.length_c   1.000
_cell.angle_alpha   90.00
_cell.angle_beta   90.00
_cell.angle_gamma   90.00
#
_symmetry.space_group_name_H-M   'P 1'
#
loop_
_entity.id
_entity.type
_entity.pdbx_description
1 polymer ?
#
loop_
_entity_poly.entity_id
_entity_poly.type
_entity_poly.pdbx_seq_one_letter_code
_entity_poly.pdbx_strand_id
1 'polypeptide(L)'
;EPLLYVELQRRTVILHAQPGLQVPEGPGPSRPCFKGREVDPCKASGYRARREANARCGVLKSSPFSRCHAVVPPEPFFAACVYDLCACGPGSLADACLCDALEAYASHCRQAGVTPAWRGPTLCVVGCPLDRGFVFDECGPPCPRTCFNQHIPLGELAAH
;
A
#
# COMPACT_ATOMS: atom_id res chain seq x y z
N GLU A 1 2.00 -9.93 16.15
CA GLU A 1 2.47 -10.88 15.13
C GLU A 1 3.54 -10.20 14.28
N PRO A 2 4.64 -10.86 13.88
CA PRO A 2 5.65 -10.21 13.07
C PRO A 2 5.11 -9.97 11.66
N LEU A 3 4.95 -8.69 11.29
CA LEU A 3 4.67 -8.30 9.91
C LEU A 3 5.92 -8.64 9.10
N LEU A 4 5.77 -9.56 8.14
CA LEU A 4 6.84 -9.91 7.22
C LEU A 4 6.66 -9.08 5.96
N TYR A 5 7.64 -8.22 5.69
CA TYR A 5 7.70 -7.42 4.47
C TYR A 5 8.30 -8.29 3.37
N VAL A 6 7.49 -8.64 2.36
CA VAL A 6 7.96 -9.41 1.20
C VAL A 6 7.79 -8.58 -0.05
N GLU A 7 8.85 -8.49 -0.84
CA GLU A 7 8.86 -7.79 -2.11
C GLU A 7 8.41 -8.73 -3.23
N LEU A 8 7.18 -8.54 -3.71
CA LEU A 8 6.63 -9.27 -4.85
C LEU A 8 6.46 -8.30 -6.01
N GLN A 9 7.15 -8.56 -7.13
CA GLN A 9 7.09 -7.75 -8.35
C GLN A 9 7.29 -6.24 -8.10
N ARG A 10 8.26 -5.86 -7.25
CA ARG A 10 8.55 -4.46 -6.85
C ARG A 10 7.42 -3.77 -6.09
N ARG A 11 6.53 -4.52 -5.45
CA ARG A 11 5.56 -4.03 -4.47
C ARG A 11 5.88 -4.64 -3.12
N THR A 12 5.97 -3.80 -2.09
CA THR A 12 6.08 -4.26 -0.71
C THR A 12 4.71 -4.72 -0.25
N VAL A 13 4.57 -6.02 -0.01
CA VAL A 13 3.35 -6.59 0.57
C VAL A 13 3.62 -6.84 2.05
N ILE A 14 2.74 -6.31 2.89
CA ILE A 14 2.68 -6.67 4.30
C ILE A 14 2.04 -8.06 4.35
N LEU A 15 2.85 -9.10 4.51
CA LEU A 15 2.33 -10.44 4.76
C LEU A 15 2.16 -10.60 6.26
N HIS A 16 0.93 -10.91 6.67
CA HIS A 16 0.74 -11.68 7.89
C HIS A 16 1.40 -13.03 7.64
N ALA A 17 2.52 -13.28 8.31
CA ALA A 17 3.12 -14.60 8.27
C ALA A 17 2.18 -15.56 9.00
N GLN A 18 1.36 -16.28 8.22
CA GLN A 18 0.64 -17.43 8.74
C GLN A 18 1.69 -18.41 9.28
N PRO A 19 1.64 -18.78 10.57
CA PRO A 19 2.56 -19.75 11.13
C PRO A 19 2.54 -21.03 10.29
N GLY A 20 3.69 -21.43 9.75
CA GLY A 20 3.85 -22.70 9.02
C GLY A 20 3.97 -22.59 7.50
N LEU A 21 3.80 -21.42 6.87
CA LEU A 21 4.06 -21.27 5.44
C LEU A 21 5.56 -21.38 5.15
N GLN A 22 6.00 -22.51 4.59
CA GLN A 22 7.37 -22.78 4.19
C GLN A 22 7.44 -22.91 2.67
N VAL A 23 8.21 -22.04 2.02
CA VAL A 23 8.56 -22.22 0.59
C VAL A 23 9.64 -23.30 0.53
N PRO A 24 9.39 -24.46 -0.11
CA PRO A 24 10.38 -25.52 -0.18
C PRO A 24 11.62 -25.04 -0.95
N GLU A 25 12.80 -25.26 -0.37
CA GLU A 25 14.07 -25.05 -1.06
C GLU A 25 14.22 -26.12 -2.14
N GLY A 26 14.21 -25.74 -3.41
CA GLY A 26 14.28 -26.71 -4.51
C GLY A 26 14.20 -26.09 -5.91
N PRO A 27 14.44 -26.89 -6.97
CA PRO A 27 14.31 -26.43 -8.35
C PRO A 27 12.82 -26.18 -8.65
N GLY A 28 12.42 -24.91 -8.61
CA GLY A 28 11.15 -24.48 -9.20
C GLY A 28 11.22 -24.56 -10.74
N PRO A 29 10.07 -24.53 -11.44
CA PRO A 29 9.99 -24.65 -12.90
C PRO A 29 10.70 -23.52 -13.67
N SER A 30 11.17 -22.47 -12.99
CA SER A 30 11.83 -21.31 -13.60
C SER A 30 13.15 -20.91 -12.93
N ARG A 31 13.20 -20.79 -11.58
CA ARG A 31 14.42 -20.50 -10.80
C ARG A 31 14.41 -21.18 -9.43
N PRO A 32 15.57 -21.54 -8.86
CA PRO A 32 15.68 -21.97 -7.47
C PRO A 32 15.24 -20.85 -6.53
N CYS A 33 14.41 -21.17 -5.54
CA CYS A 33 14.13 -20.28 -4.43
C CYS A 33 15.30 -20.33 -3.43
N PHE A 34 15.69 -19.17 -2.91
CA PHE A 34 16.72 -19.03 -1.87
C PHE A 34 16.09 -18.43 -0.62
N LYS A 35 16.68 -18.70 0.55
CA LYS A 35 16.28 -18.03 1.80
C LYS A 35 16.40 -16.52 1.63
N GLY A 36 15.36 -15.82 2.07
CA GLY A 36 15.39 -14.37 2.18
C GLY A 36 16.52 -13.92 3.08
N ARG A 37 17.17 -12.81 2.73
CA ARG A 37 18.14 -12.14 3.58
C ARG A 37 17.47 -10.90 4.16
N GLU A 38 17.67 -10.68 5.46
CA GLU A 38 17.30 -9.42 6.09
C GLU A 38 18.24 -8.30 5.63
N VAL A 39 17.64 -7.21 5.14
CA VAL A 39 18.35 -6.03 4.64
C VAL A 39 17.80 -4.82 5.36
N ASP A 40 18.65 -3.84 5.68
CA ASP A 40 18.24 -2.49 6.09
C ASP A 40 18.59 -1.52 4.95
N PRO A 41 17.64 -1.21 4.04
CA PRO A 41 17.86 -0.33 2.91
C PRO A 41 18.30 1.05 3.33
N CYS A 42 17.79 1.56 4.45
CA CYS A 42 18.14 2.89 4.91
C CYS A 42 19.54 2.98 5.52
N LYS A 43 20.05 1.88 6.08
CA LYS A 43 21.47 1.80 6.47
C LYS A 43 22.35 1.83 5.23
N ALA A 44 21.96 1.14 4.16
CA ALA A 44 22.69 1.12 2.90
C ALA A 44 22.63 2.47 2.15
N SER A 45 21.47 3.14 2.13
CA SER A 45 21.27 4.43 1.47
C SER A 45 21.80 5.63 2.27
N GLY A 46 22.06 5.46 3.56
CA GLY A 46 22.64 6.45 4.45
C GLY A 46 21.64 7.42 5.11
N TYR A 47 22.16 8.22 6.03
CA TYR A 47 21.37 9.11 6.92
C TYR A 47 20.49 10.11 6.17
N ARG A 48 20.98 10.72 5.09
CA ARG A 48 20.22 11.72 4.32
C ARG A 48 18.95 11.12 3.72
N ALA A 49 19.06 9.93 3.13
CA ALA A 49 17.92 9.21 2.57
C ALA A 49 16.91 8.82 3.66
N ARG A 50 17.40 8.31 4.81
CA ARG A 50 16.53 8.00 5.97
C ARG A 50 15.79 9.24 6.48
N ARG A 51 16.47 10.39 6.57
CA ARG A 51 15.85 11.65 7.02
C ARG A 51 14.75 12.13 6.06
N GLU A 52 15.02 12.06 4.76
CA GLU A 52 14.04 12.41 3.73
C GLU A 52 12.84 11.47 3.74
N ALA A 53 13.09 10.16 3.84
CA ALA A 53 12.04 9.15 3.97
C ALA A 53 11.16 9.41 5.21
N ASN A 54 11.76 9.69 6.37
CA ASN A 54 11.01 10.05 7.58
C ASN A 54 10.12 11.30 7.38
N ALA A 55 10.63 12.33 6.70
CA ALA A 55 9.86 13.55 6.43
C ALA A 55 8.67 13.27 5.50
N ARG A 56 8.89 12.54 4.40
CA ARG A 56 7.86 12.23 3.41
C ARG A 56 6.79 11.28 3.96
N CYS A 57 7.17 10.28 4.75
CA CYS A 57 6.23 9.38 5.42
C CYS A 57 5.43 10.05 6.55
N GLY A 58 5.78 11.29 6.95
CA GLY A 58 5.07 12.06 7.96
C GLY A 58 3.58 12.25 7.67
N VAL A 59 3.18 12.18 6.39
CA VAL A 59 1.78 12.26 5.98
C VAL A 59 0.89 11.18 6.63
N LEU A 60 1.42 9.98 6.89
CA LEU A 60 0.67 8.91 7.57
C LEU A 60 0.22 9.29 8.99
N LYS A 61 0.93 10.25 9.61
CA LYS A 61 0.67 10.73 10.97
C LYS A 61 0.04 12.12 10.99
N SER A 62 -0.34 12.67 9.84
CA SER A 62 -0.94 14.00 9.75
C SER A 62 -2.48 13.95 9.68
N SER A 63 -3.10 15.12 9.56
CA SER A 63 -4.55 15.29 9.64
C SER A 63 -5.41 14.48 8.64
N PRO A 64 -4.99 14.18 7.39
CA PRO A 64 -5.80 13.39 6.46
C PRO A 64 -6.16 12.00 6.98
N PHE A 65 -5.32 11.45 7.86
CA PHE A 65 -5.53 10.14 8.47
C PHE A 65 -5.95 10.21 9.95
N SER A 66 -6.17 11.40 10.51
CA SER A 66 -6.46 11.60 11.94
C SER A 66 -7.62 10.75 12.47
N ARG A 67 -8.70 10.59 11.68
CA ARG A 67 -9.84 9.73 12.05
C ARG A 67 -9.48 8.25 12.05
N CYS A 68 -8.58 7.83 11.16
CA CYS A 68 -8.13 6.46 11.05
C CYS A 68 -7.18 6.07 12.18
N HIS A 69 -6.40 7.00 12.73
CA HIS A 69 -5.48 6.74 13.85
C HIS A 69 -6.17 6.09 15.06
N ALA A 70 -7.47 6.35 15.25
CA ALA A 70 -8.27 5.76 16.34
C ALA A 70 -8.61 4.27 16.13
N VAL A 71 -8.59 3.79 14.88
CA VAL A 71 -8.99 2.42 14.51
C VAL A 71 -7.87 1.58 13.92
N VAL A 72 -6.85 2.22 13.32
CA VAL A 72 -5.65 1.57 12.78
C VAL A 72 -4.41 2.35 13.21
N PRO A 73 -3.50 1.78 14.03
CA PRO A 73 -2.26 2.44 14.44
C PRO A 73 -1.34 2.76 13.23
N PRO A 74 -0.84 4.01 13.08
CA PRO A 74 -0.02 4.40 11.94
C PRO A 74 1.45 3.94 12.05
N GLU A 75 1.94 3.53 13.22
CA GLU A 75 3.36 3.23 13.46
C GLU A 75 3.93 2.13 12.54
N PRO A 76 3.25 0.98 12.34
CA PRO A 76 3.77 -0.07 11.46
C PRO A 76 3.84 0.37 9.99
N PHE A 77 2.84 1.13 9.55
CA PHE A 77 2.79 1.69 8.19
C PHE A 77 3.84 2.78 7.99
N PHE A 78 4.10 3.61 9.01
CA PHE A 78 5.16 4.60 8.98
C PHE A 78 6.54 3.93 8.86
N ALA A 79 6.80 2.90 9.65
CA ALA A 79 8.06 2.16 9.58
C ALA A 79 8.26 1.50 8.20
N ALA A 80 7.20 0.88 7.66
CA ALA A 80 7.18 0.31 6.33
C ALA A 80 7.47 1.35 5.24
N CYS A 81 6.76 2.47 5.27
CA CYS A 81 6.95 3.57 4.33
C CYS A 81 8.41 4.06 4.32
N VAL A 82 9.03 4.24 5.49
CA VAL A 82 10.42 4.72 5.56
C VAL A 82 11.37 3.67 4.98
N TYR A 83 11.14 2.39 5.26
CA TYR A 83 11.90 1.29 4.67
C TYR A 83 11.79 1.30 3.13
N ASP A 84 10.56 1.35 2.61
CA ASP A 84 10.28 1.32 1.16
C ASP A 84 10.90 2.51 0.44
N LEU A 85 10.78 3.72 1.01
CA LEU A 85 11.39 4.91 0.43
C LEU A 85 12.92 4.84 0.35
N CYS A 86 13.58 4.21 1.32
CA CYS A 86 15.02 3.98 1.23
C CYS A 86 15.37 2.90 0.20
N ALA A 87 14.51 1.89 0.03
CA ALA A 87 14.71 0.82 -0.94
C ALA A 87 14.48 1.28 -2.39
N CYS A 88 13.52 2.18 -2.62
CA CYS A 88 13.15 2.64 -3.96
C CYS A 88 14.17 3.55 -4.62
N GLY A 89 15.10 4.13 -3.84
CA GLY A 89 16.06 5.11 -4.34
C GLY A 89 15.42 6.47 -4.65
N PRO A 90 16.21 7.44 -5.16
CA PRO A 90 15.75 8.82 -5.37
C PRO A 90 14.92 8.99 -6.65
N GLY A 91 14.21 10.12 -6.76
CA GLY A 91 13.49 10.54 -7.98
C GLY A 91 12.04 10.09 -8.04
N SER A 92 11.47 9.98 -9.24
CA SER A 92 10.04 9.67 -9.46
C SER A 92 9.60 8.31 -8.90
N LEU A 93 10.52 7.36 -8.77
CA LEU A 93 10.28 6.08 -8.10
C LEU A 93 9.95 6.27 -6.61
N ALA A 94 10.54 7.28 -5.97
CA ALA A 94 10.28 7.59 -4.57
C ALA A 94 8.87 8.15 -4.36
N ASP A 95 8.28 8.84 -5.34
CA ASP A 95 6.88 9.30 -5.30
C ASP A 95 5.92 8.13 -5.45
N ALA A 96 6.19 7.22 -6.39
CA ALA A 96 5.40 5.99 -6.54
C ALA A 96 5.37 5.16 -5.24
N CYS A 97 6.54 4.93 -4.63
CA CYS A 97 6.61 4.16 -3.38
C CYS A 97 5.94 4.85 -2.19
N LEU A 98 6.02 6.19 -2.11
CA LEU A 98 5.24 6.93 -1.12
C LEU A 98 3.74 6.70 -1.33
N CYS A 99 3.25 6.80 -2.57
CA CYS A 99 1.84 6.63 -2.88
C CYS A 99 1.33 5.22 -2.62
N ASP A 100 2.15 4.19 -2.88
CA ASP A 100 1.82 2.81 -2.55
C ASP A 100 1.72 2.60 -1.04
N ALA A 101 2.63 3.19 -0.25
CA ALA A 101 2.59 3.11 1.21
C ALA A 101 1.38 3.86 1.81
N LEU A 102 1.05 5.04 1.28
CA LEU A 102 -0.14 5.79 1.70
C LEU A 102 -1.43 5.06 1.34
N GLU A 103 -1.51 4.47 0.15
CA GLU A 103 -2.65 3.65 -0.28
C GLU A 103 -2.81 2.41 0.60
N ALA A 104 -1.72 1.74 0.97
CA ALA A 104 -1.77 0.58 1.87
C ALA A 104 -2.41 0.94 3.21
N TYR A 105 -2.05 2.10 3.78
CA TYR A 105 -2.66 2.58 5.02
C TYR A 105 -4.12 3.00 4.83
N ALA A 106 -4.42 3.76 3.77
CA ALA A 106 -5.79 4.16 3.43
C ALA A 106 -6.72 2.96 3.24
N SER A 107 -6.23 1.88 2.62
CA SER A 107 -6.98 0.64 2.45
C SER A 107 -7.35 -0.01 3.80
N HIS A 108 -6.41 -0.06 4.75
CA HIS A 108 -6.72 -0.58 6.09
C HIS A 108 -7.69 0.33 6.85
N CYS A 109 -7.60 1.65 6.67
CA CYS A 109 -8.58 2.58 7.20
C CYS A 109 -9.99 2.26 6.67
N ARG A 110 -10.13 2.04 5.35
CA ARG A 110 -11.43 1.72 4.72
C ARG A 110 -12.00 0.39 5.22
N GLN A 111 -11.15 -0.63 5.37
CA GLN A 111 -11.54 -1.91 5.97
C GLN A 111 -12.00 -1.75 7.43
N ALA A 112 -11.43 -0.79 8.16
CA ALA A 112 -11.85 -0.42 9.51
C ALA A 112 -13.04 0.57 9.53
N GLY A 113 -13.67 0.83 8.38
CA GLY A 113 -14.86 1.69 8.27
C GLY A 113 -14.59 3.19 8.18
N VAL A 114 -13.34 3.61 7.97
CA VAL A 114 -12.96 5.03 7.83
C VAL A 114 -12.40 5.27 6.44
N THR A 115 -13.03 6.16 5.67
CA THR A 115 -12.52 6.57 4.35
C THR A 115 -11.72 7.88 4.47
N PRO A 116 -10.37 7.84 4.48
CA PRO A 116 -9.57 9.06 4.54
C PRO A 116 -9.57 9.79 3.18
N ALA A 117 -9.61 11.11 3.22
CA ALA A 117 -9.40 11.95 2.04
C ALA A 117 -7.96 12.47 2.07
N TRP A 118 -7.05 11.74 1.42
CA TRP A 118 -5.60 11.96 1.55
C TRP A 118 -4.89 12.28 0.24
N ARG A 119 -5.47 11.88 -0.90
CA ARG A 119 -5.00 12.29 -2.23
C ARG A 119 -5.34 13.76 -2.49
N GLY A 120 -4.49 14.42 -3.27
CA GLY A 120 -4.71 15.81 -3.65
C GLY A 120 -4.03 16.17 -4.97
N PRO A 121 -4.19 17.42 -5.43
CA PRO A 121 -3.67 17.87 -6.73
C PRO A 121 -2.14 17.79 -6.87
N THR A 122 -1.42 17.65 -5.75
CA THR A 122 0.05 17.59 -5.69
C THR A 122 0.57 16.33 -4.99
N LEU A 123 -0.31 15.53 -4.37
CA LEU A 123 0.05 14.33 -3.64
C LEU A 123 -0.72 13.14 -4.21
N CYS A 124 0.00 12.22 -4.85
CA CYS A 124 -0.55 10.96 -5.36
C CYS A 124 -1.78 11.17 -6.26
N VAL A 125 -1.63 12.11 -7.20
CA VAL A 125 -2.68 12.54 -8.14
C VAL A 125 -3.24 11.35 -8.90
N VAL A 126 -4.57 11.25 -8.94
CA VAL A 126 -5.28 10.28 -9.76
C VAL A 126 -5.90 11.02 -10.93
N GLY A 127 -5.59 10.58 -12.15
CA GLY A 127 -6.22 11.08 -13.36
C GLY A 127 -7.50 10.31 -13.64
N CYS A 128 -8.64 11.00 -13.65
CA CYS A 128 -9.92 10.47 -14.12
C CYS A 128 -10.40 11.31 -15.32
N PRO A 129 -10.85 10.70 -16.43
CA PRO A 129 -11.46 11.41 -17.55
C PRO A 129 -12.80 12.04 -17.16
N LEU A 130 -12.75 13.24 -16.56
CA LEU A 130 -13.94 13.96 -16.10
C LEU A 130 -14.89 14.32 -17.26
N ASP A 131 -14.33 14.56 -18.45
CA ASP A 131 -15.05 14.80 -19.71
C ASP A 131 -15.95 13.63 -20.11
N ARG A 132 -15.63 12.43 -19.63
CA ARG A 132 -16.41 11.21 -19.87
C ARG A 132 -17.28 10.82 -18.66
N GLY A 133 -17.43 11.72 -17.70
CA GLY A 133 -18.27 11.53 -16.51
C GLY A 133 -17.67 10.62 -15.43
N PHE A 134 -16.36 10.32 -15.49
CA PHE A 134 -15.71 9.55 -14.42
C PHE A 134 -15.45 10.44 -13.20
N VAL A 135 -15.69 9.91 -12.01
CA VAL A 135 -15.38 10.55 -10.73
C VAL A 135 -14.53 9.59 -9.91
N PHE A 136 -13.50 10.12 -9.27
CA PHE A 136 -12.70 9.36 -8.33
C PHE A 136 -13.43 9.23 -6.99
N ASP A 137 -13.51 8.01 -6.48
CA ASP A 137 -14.05 7.70 -5.16
C ASP A 137 -13.04 6.84 -4.40
N GLU A 138 -12.60 7.32 -3.24
CA GLU A 138 -11.66 6.60 -2.36
C GLU A 138 -12.24 5.27 -1.87
N CYS A 139 -13.57 5.16 -1.78
CA CYS A 139 -14.26 3.98 -1.30
C CYS A 139 -15.50 3.69 -2.17
N GLY A 140 -15.29 3.59 -3.48
CA GLY A 140 -16.33 3.19 -4.41
C GLY A 140 -16.85 1.76 -4.16
N PRO A 141 -18.01 1.40 -4.74
CA PRO A 141 -18.56 0.05 -4.59
C PRO A 141 -17.55 -0.99 -5.12
N PRO A 142 -17.29 -2.08 -4.36
CA PRO A 142 -16.30 -3.09 -4.75
C PRO A 142 -16.66 -3.75 -6.09
N CYS A 143 -17.96 -3.96 -6.32
CA CYS A 143 -18.52 -4.52 -7.55
C CYS A 143 -19.55 -3.55 -8.16
N PRO A 144 -19.11 -2.56 -8.97
CA PRO A 144 -20.05 -1.68 -9.66
C PRO A 144 -20.86 -2.45 -10.71
N ARG A 145 -22.08 -1.97 -10.99
CA ARG A 145 -22.92 -2.53 -12.05
C ARG A 145 -22.39 -2.09 -13.42
N THR A 146 -22.27 -3.05 -14.32
CA THR A 146 -21.74 -2.93 -15.68
C THR A 146 -22.61 -3.75 -16.63
N CYS A 147 -22.43 -3.58 -17.95
CA CYS A 147 -23.14 -4.41 -18.94
C CYS A 147 -22.89 -5.92 -18.78
N PHE A 148 -21.75 -6.31 -18.19
CA PHE A 148 -21.38 -7.71 -17.99
C PHE A 148 -22.12 -8.36 -16.81
N ASN A 149 -22.28 -7.64 -15.71
CA ASN A 149 -22.92 -8.16 -14.49
C ASN A 149 -24.33 -7.58 -14.27
N GLN A 150 -24.93 -6.95 -15.28
CA GLN A 150 -26.26 -6.33 -15.18
C GLN A 150 -27.39 -7.31 -14.80
N HIS A 151 -27.21 -8.60 -15.08
CA HIS A 151 -28.16 -9.66 -14.80
C HIS A 151 -28.08 -10.16 -13.35
N ILE A 152 -27.00 -9.80 -12.62
CA ILE A 152 -26.83 -10.17 -11.22
C ILE A 152 -27.68 -9.22 -10.36
N PRO A 153 -28.51 -9.74 -9.44
CA PRO A 153 -29.27 -8.92 -8.49
C PRO A 153 -28.36 -8.03 -7.64
N LEU A 154 -28.80 -6.81 -7.33
CA LEU A 154 -27.99 -5.83 -6.58
C LEU A 154 -27.54 -6.32 -5.20
N GLY A 155 -28.35 -7.16 -4.53
CA GLY A 155 -28.01 -7.74 -3.23
C GLY A 155 -26.85 -8.74 -3.28
N GLU A 156 -26.65 -9.40 -4.42
CA GLU A 156 -25.55 -10.37 -4.60
C GLU A 156 -24.24 -9.67 -5.02
N LEU A 157 -24.34 -8.54 -5.75
CA LEU A 157 -23.20 -7.72 -6.12
C LEU A 157 -22.50 -7.05 -4.93
N ALA A 158 -23.25 -6.65 -3.90
CA ALA A 158 -22.69 -5.97 -2.73
C ALA A 158 -22.09 -6.91 -1.67
N ALA A 159 -22.21 -8.23 -1.84
CA ALA A 159 -21.79 -9.22 -0.85
C ALA A 159 -20.34 -9.74 -1.05
N HIS A 160 -19.64 -9.26 -2.08
CA HIS A 160 -18.25 -9.60 -2.42
C HIS A 160 -17.35 -8.36 -2.32
#